data_AF-A0A954Y980-F1
#
_entry.id   AF-A0A954Y980-F1
#
_cell.length_a   1.000
_cell.length_b   1.000
_cell.length_c   1.000
_cell.angle_alpha   90.00
_cell.angle_beta   90.00
_cell.angle_gamma   90.00
#
_symmetry.space_group_name_H-M   'P 1'
#
loop_
_entity.id
_entity.type
_entity.pdbx_description
1 polymer ?
#
loop_
_entity_poly.entity_id
_entity_poly.type
_entity_poly.pdbx_seq_one_letter_code
_entity_poly.pdbx_strand_id
1 'polypeptide(L)'
;MPQFAVSVPHHLSKEEAHERLKSFSTKVKEHYAEMVKDINQSWDGDTLNFGFKTLGANIDGSLAVREDAVDVTGNLPMTAMLFKGKIESVLRDEIARLLS
;
A
#
# COMPACT_ATOMS: atom_id res chain seq x y z
N MET A 1 0.65 4.31 18.22
CA MET A 1 -0.35 3.55 17.44
C MET A 1 0.36 2.34 16.84
N PRO A 2 -0.28 1.17 16.73
CA PRO A 2 0.33 0.01 16.07
C PRO A 2 0.63 0.34 14.60
N GLN A 3 1.74 -0.23 14.11
CA GLN A 3 2.28 0.01 12.79
C GLN A 3 2.38 -1.30 12.02
N PHE A 4 2.28 -1.24 10.71
CA PHE A 4 2.63 -2.35 9.81
C PHE A 4 3.73 -1.92 8.85
N ALA A 5 4.54 -2.88 8.42
CA ALA A 5 5.63 -2.65 7.49
C ALA A 5 5.77 -3.85 6.54
N VAL A 6 5.86 -3.58 5.25
CA VAL A 6 6.02 -4.58 4.20
C VAL A 6 7.12 -4.11 3.27
N SER A 7 8.08 -4.97 2.95
CA SER A 7 9.06 -4.71 1.91
C SER A 7 8.91 -5.76 0.82
N VAL A 8 8.88 -5.33 -0.43
CA VAL A 8 8.73 -6.19 -1.61
C VAL A 8 9.89 -5.92 -2.57
N PRO A 9 10.82 -6.87 -2.75
CA PRO A 9 11.93 -6.69 -3.68
C PRO A 9 11.46 -6.73 -5.15
N HIS A 10 12.12 -5.96 -6.01
CA HIS A 10 11.92 -5.99 -7.46
C HIS A 10 13.24 -5.86 -8.23
N HIS A 11 13.23 -6.28 -9.49
CA HIS A 11 14.37 -6.16 -10.40
C HIS A 11 14.17 -5.07 -11.47
N LEU A 12 13.10 -4.27 -11.34
CA LEU A 12 12.79 -3.16 -12.23
C LEU A 12 13.56 -1.90 -11.85
N SER A 13 13.80 -1.02 -12.83
CA SER A 13 14.27 0.34 -12.57
C SER A 13 13.26 1.10 -11.72
N LYS A 14 13.73 1.99 -10.86
CA LYS A 14 12.90 2.83 -9.97
C LYS A 14 11.76 3.55 -10.70
N GLU A 15 12.05 4.13 -11.87
CA GLU A 15 11.05 4.81 -12.71
C GLU A 15 9.93 3.88 -13.19
N GLU A 16 10.29 2.65 -13.60
CA GLU A 16 9.31 1.67 -14.07
C GLU A 16 8.48 1.11 -12.91
N ALA A 17 9.11 0.81 -11.77
CA ALA A 17 8.39 0.44 -10.57
C ALA A 17 7.39 1.54 -10.15
N HIS A 18 7.83 2.80 -10.18
CA HIS A 18 6.98 3.95 -9.88
C HIS A 18 5.80 4.08 -10.86
N GLU A 19 6.03 3.99 -12.17
CA GLU A 19 4.99 4.01 -13.20
C GLU A 19 3.95 2.89 -12.99
N ARG A 20 4.40 1.67 -12.70
CA ARG A 20 3.49 0.53 -12.43
C ARG A 20 2.69 0.73 -11.14
N LEU A 21 3.32 1.29 -10.11
CA LEU A 21 2.68 1.58 -8.83
C LEU A 21 1.70 2.75 -8.89
N LYS A 22 1.76 3.65 -9.87
CA LYS A 22 0.67 4.62 -10.09
C LYS A 22 -0.67 3.92 -10.32
N SER A 23 -0.65 2.75 -10.95
CA SER A 23 -1.85 1.92 -11.16
C SER A 23 -2.29 1.16 -9.90
N PHE A 24 -1.42 1.04 -8.88
CA PHE A 24 -1.69 0.29 -7.64
C PHE A 24 -2.93 0.80 -6.93
N SER A 25 -3.03 2.10 -6.68
CA SER A 25 -4.18 2.62 -5.94
C SER A 25 -5.49 2.44 -6.71
N THR A 26 -5.46 2.52 -8.04
CA THR A 26 -6.63 2.22 -8.87
C THR A 26 -7.00 0.76 -8.71
N LYS A 27 -6.03 -0.17 -8.74
CA LYS A 27 -6.28 -1.60 -8.55
C LYS A 27 -6.79 -1.94 -7.15
N VAL A 28 -6.21 -1.35 -6.11
CA VAL A 28 -6.69 -1.51 -4.74
C VAL A 28 -8.12 -0.98 -4.62
N LYS A 29 -8.42 0.16 -5.24
CA LYS A 29 -9.79 0.68 -5.30
C LYS A 29 -10.73 -0.26 -6.03
N GLU A 30 -10.35 -0.83 -7.17
CA GLU A 30 -11.19 -1.76 -7.94
C GLU A 30 -11.41 -3.10 -7.19
N HIS A 31 -10.33 -3.74 -6.73
CA HIS A 31 -10.37 -5.06 -6.11
C HIS A 31 -10.96 -5.04 -4.69
N TYR A 32 -10.86 -3.90 -3.99
CA TYR A 32 -11.28 -3.78 -2.60
C TYR A 32 -12.36 -2.71 -2.39
N ALA A 33 -13.00 -2.19 -3.43
CA ALA A 33 -14.07 -1.15 -3.35
C ALA A 33 -15.14 -1.47 -2.29
N GLU A 34 -15.47 -2.74 -2.10
CA GLU A 34 -16.48 -3.17 -1.14
C GLU A 34 -15.99 -3.10 0.32
N MET A 35 -14.67 -3.24 0.53
CA MET A 35 -14.02 -3.25 1.84
C MET A 35 -13.37 -1.92 2.22
N VAL A 36 -12.94 -1.12 1.25
CA VAL A 36 -12.26 0.17 1.45
C VAL A 36 -13.11 1.34 0.94
N LYS A 37 -13.17 2.42 1.72
CA LYS A 37 -13.89 3.67 1.45
C LYS A 37 -12.97 4.86 1.67
N ASP A 38 -13.35 6.03 1.16
CA ASP A 38 -12.59 7.27 1.35
C ASP A 38 -11.09 7.13 1.01
N ILE A 39 -10.78 6.46 -0.12
CA ILE A 39 -9.40 6.29 -0.55
C ILE A 39 -8.85 7.64 -0.99
N ASN A 40 -7.80 8.09 -0.31
CA ASN A 40 -7.02 9.25 -0.66
C ASN A 40 -5.60 8.83 -1.00
N GLN A 41 -5.04 9.41 -2.05
CA GLN A 41 -3.67 9.16 -2.47
C GLN A 41 -3.00 10.44 -2.92
N SER A 42 -1.71 10.57 -2.62
CA SER A 42 -0.88 11.68 -3.05
C SER A 42 0.54 11.18 -3.26
N TRP A 43 1.10 11.43 -4.44
CA TRP A 43 2.50 11.15 -4.72
C TRP A 43 3.35 12.37 -4.36
N ASP A 44 4.41 12.14 -3.60
CA ASP A 44 5.46 13.09 -3.27
C ASP A 44 6.80 12.50 -3.76
N GLY A 45 7.21 12.90 -4.96
CA GLY A 45 8.37 12.29 -5.64
C GLY A 45 8.15 10.79 -5.86
N ASP A 46 8.98 9.97 -5.20
CA ASP A 46 8.95 8.51 -5.27
C ASP A 46 8.15 7.86 -4.13
N THR A 47 7.48 8.67 -3.31
CA THR A 47 6.69 8.18 -2.17
C THR A 47 5.21 8.42 -2.43
N LEU A 48 4.40 7.37 -2.33
CA LEU A 48 2.96 7.44 -2.35
C LEU A 48 2.43 7.47 -0.93
N ASN A 49 1.89 8.61 -0.51
CA ASN A 49 1.07 8.69 0.69
C ASN A 49 -0.35 8.23 0.36
N PHE A 50 -0.87 7.29 1.14
CA PHE A 50 -2.22 6.78 0.97
C PHE A 50 -2.97 6.76 2.30
N GLY A 51 -4.30 6.84 2.21
CA GLY A 51 -5.19 6.65 3.35
C GLY A 51 -6.54 6.15 2.89
N PHE A 52 -7.17 5.30 3.69
CA PHE A 52 -8.50 4.76 3.40
C PHE A 52 -9.19 4.32 4.68
N LYS A 53 -10.51 4.21 4.63
CA LYS A 53 -11.32 3.62 5.70
C LYS A 53 -11.72 2.21 5.35
N THR A 54 -11.54 1.27 6.26
CA THR A 54 -11.99 -0.12 6.11
C THR A 54 -12.55 -0.64 7.41
N LEU A 55 -13.65 -1.41 7.35
CA LEU A 55 -14.27 -2.03 8.53
C LEU A 55 -14.48 -1.04 9.72
N GLY A 56 -14.74 0.24 9.45
CA GLY A 56 -14.90 1.29 10.47
C GLY A 56 -13.61 1.84 11.08
N ALA A 57 -12.43 1.40 10.62
CA ALA A 57 -11.12 1.91 11.01
C ALA A 57 -10.51 2.77 9.88
N ASN A 58 -9.81 3.85 10.24
CA ASN A 58 -9.02 4.63 9.30
C ASN A 58 -7.59 4.09 9.26
N ILE A 59 -7.08 3.81 8.07
CA ILE A 59 -5.72 3.35 7.82
C ILE A 59 -5.01 4.43 7.01
N ASP A 60 -3.80 4.78 7.42
CA ASP A 60 -2.92 5.71 6.72
C ASP A 60 -1.54 5.10 6.59
N GLY A 61 -0.85 5.42 5.50
CA GLY A 61 0.48 4.90 5.25
C GLY A 61 1.18 5.57 4.09
N SER A 62 2.40 5.12 3.87
CA SER A 62 3.23 5.53 2.76
C SER A 62 3.87 4.31 2.11
N LEU A 63 4.05 4.39 0.81
CA LEU A 63 4.78 3.45 -0.01
C LEU A 63 5.94 4.20 -0.65
N ALA A 64 7.17 3.80 -0.39
CA ALA A 64 8.37 4.38 -0.96
C ALA A 64 8.97 3.44 -2.01
N VAL A 65 9.16 3.93 -3.22
CA VAL A 65 9.81 3.19 -4.31
C VAL A 65 11.34 3.35 -4.18
N ARG A 66 12.03 2.25 -3.90
CA ARG A 66 13.50 2.17 -3.88
C ARG A 66 14.00 1.63 -5.22
N GLU A 67 15.31 1.49 -5.35
CA GLU A 67 15.91 0.97 -6.60
C GLU A 67 15.69 -0.53 -6.76
N ASP A 68 15.72 -1.28 -5.66
CA ASP A 68 15.65 -2.74 -5.61
C ASP A 68 14.45 -3.28 -4.82
N ALA A 69 13.65 -2.39 -4.22
CA ALA A 69 12.52 -2.76 -3.39
C ALA A 69 11.46 -1.66 -3.29
N VAL A 70 10.27 -2.05 -2.85
CA VAL A 70 9.20 -1.14 -2.47
C VAL A 70 8.89 -1.36 -1.00
N ASP A 71 9.04 -0.29 -0.23
CA ASP A 71 8.80 -0.30 1.21
C ASP A 71 7.46 0.36 1.50
N VAL A 72 6.58 -0.34 2.23
CA VAL A 72 5.29 0.16 2.66
C VAL A 72 5.28 0.21 4.18
N THR A 73 4.87 1.35 4.72
CA THR A 73 4.66 1.51 6.16
C THR A 73 3.32 2.19 6.40
N GLY A 74 2.67 1.87 7.51
CA GLY A 74 1.42 2.54 7.84
C GLY A 74 1.01 2.36 9.28
N ASN A 75 0.16 3.27 9.72
CA ASN A 75 -0.44 3.23 11.03
C ASN A 75 -1.82 2.61 10.93
N LEU A 76 -2.16 1.82 11.95
CA LEU A 76 -3.51 1.33 12.11
C LEU A 76 -4.01 1.59 13.55
N PRO A 77 -5.32 1.77 13.75
CA PRO A 77 -5.91 1.84 15.07
C PRO A 77 -5.77 0.49 15.79
N MET A 78 -5.81 0.50 17.13
CA MET A 78 -5.75 -0.75 17.90
C MET A 78 -6.88 -1.74 17.55
N THR A 79 -8.04 -1.24 17.16
CA THR A 79 -9.18 -2.04 16.70
C THR A 79 -8.88 -2.84 15.43
N ALA A 80 -7.91 -2.42 14.63
CA ALA A 80 -7.52 -3.07 13.38
C ALA A 80 -6.35 -4.06 13.53
N MET A 81 -5.79 -4.25 14.75
CA MET A 81 -4.60 -5.10 14.96
C MET A 81 -4.80 -6.55 14.52
N LEU A 82 -6.02 -7.09 14.71
CA LEU A 82 -6.37 -8.45 14.28
C LEU A 82 -6.26 -8.62 12.75
N PHE A 83 -6.39 -7.53 11.99
CA PHE A 83 -6.31 -7.53 10.53
C PHE A 83 -4.93 -7.18 9.99
N LYS A 84 -3.96 -6.82 10.85
CA LYS A 84 -2.61 -6.40 10.45
C LYS A 84 -1.96 -7.37 9.46
N GLY A 85 -1.92 -8.66 9.78
CA GLY A 85 -1.31 -9.67 8.91
C GLY A 85 -2.01 -9.83 7.56
N LYS A 86 -3.34 -9.65 7.53
CA LYS A 86 -4.12 -9.68 6.28
C LYS A 86 -3.82 -8.45 5.42
N ILE A 87 -3.73 -7.27 6.02
CA ILE A 87 -3.34 -6.03 5.34
C ILE A 87 -1.92 -6.18 4.76
N GLU A 88 -0.96 -6.64 5.55
CA GLU A 88 0.41 -6.85 5.11
C GLU A 88 0.49 -7.84 3.93
N SER A 89 -0.30 -8.91 3.97
CA SER A 89 -0.34 -9.91 2.89
C SER A 89 -0.97 -9.34 1.62
N VAL A 90 -2.12 -8.66 1.74
CA VAL A 90 -2.79 -8.02 0.59
C VAL A 90 -1.90 -7.00 -0.10
N LEU A 91 -1.24 -6.13 0.69
CA LEU A 91 -0.31 -5.13 0.14
C LEU A 91 0.86 -5.80 -0.57
N ARG A 92 1.46 -6.83 0.06
CA ARG A 92 2.55 -7.61 -0.56
C ARG A 92 2.12 -8.23 -1.88
N ASP A 93 0.97 -8.90 -1.91
CA ASP A 93 0.49 -9.64 -3.09
C ASP A 93 0.15 -8.71 -4.26
N GLU A 94 -0.52 -7.58 -3.99
CA GLU A 94 -0.85 -6.60 -5.03
C GLU A 94 0.40 -5.90 -5.57
N ILE A 95 1.35 -5.53 -4.70
CA ILE A 95 2.62 -4.93 -5.13
C ILE A 95 3.44 -5.93 -5.94
N ALA A 96 3.60 -7.16 -5.45
CA ALA A 96 4.32 -8.21 -6.16
C ALA A 96 3.70 -8.48 -7.55
N ARG A 97 2.37 -8.44 -7.67
CA ARG A 97 1.68 -8.60 -8.96
C ARG A 97 1.94 -7.44 -9.93
N LEU A 98 2.12 -6.22 -9.44
CA LEU A 98 2.43 -5.08 -10.30
C LEU A 98 3.91 -5.04 -10.70
N LEU A 99 4.79 -5.56 -9.86
CA LEU A 99 6.24 -5.57 -10.08
C LEU A 99 6.75 -6.84 -10.77
N SER A 100 5.90 -7.85 -10.95
CA SER A 100 6.21 -9.08 -11.71
C SER A 100 6.39 -8.85 -13.20
#